data_AF-A0A8S3CG90-F1
#
_entry.id   AF-A0A8S3CG90-F1
#
_cell.length_a   1.000
_cell.length_b   1.000
_cell.length_c   1.000
_cell.angle_alpha   90.00
_cell.angle_beta   90.00
_cell.angle_gamma   90.00
#
_symmetry.space_group_name_H-M   'P 1'
#
loop_
_entity.id
_entity.type
_entity.pdbx_description
1 polymer ?
#
loop_
_entity_poly.entity_id
_entity_poly.type
_entity_poly.pdbx_seq_one_letter_code
_entity_poly.pdbx_strand_id
1 'polypeptide(L)' 'MTIKNLVQLFLYNNIFRYNEHIYTFTKGSPTTMPITDTLSSIYLFQWQAKLLRIIKQKDEFFG' A
#
# COMPACT_ATOMS: atom_id res chain seq x y z
N MET A 1 9.97 4.59 11.73
CA MET A 1 9.42 3.44 10.97
C MET A 1 9.11 3.92 9.55
N THR A 2 9.76 3.38 8.52
CA THR A 2 9.56 3.77 7.11
C THR A 2 8.52 2.89 6.41
N ILE A 3 7.93 3.36 5.31
CA ILE A 3 6.96 2.60 4.49
C ILE A 3 7.55 1.24 4.06
N LYS A 4 8.84 1.21 3.71
CA LYS A 4 9.57 -0.02 3.39
C LYS A 4 9.50 -1.06 4.53
N ASN A 5 9.65 -0.62 5.78
CA ASN A 5 9.59 -1.51 6.94
C ASN A 5 8.17 -2.02 7.19
N LEU A 6 7.15 -1.19 6.95
CA LEU A 6 5.74 -1.60 7.04
C LEU A 6 5.38 -2.64 5.96
N VAL A 7 5.84 -2.43 4.72
CA VAL A 7 5.66 -3.40 3.63
C VAL A 7 6.39 -4.70 3.92
N GLN A 8 7.62 -4.64 4.44
CA GLN A 8 8.36 -5.84 4.83
C GLN A 8 7.66 -6.62 5.95
N LEU A 9 7.17 -5.92 6.97
CA LEU A 9 6.43 -6.53 8.07
C LEU A 9 5.10 -7.14 7.60
N PHE A 10 4.40 -6.47 6.69
CA PHE A 10 3.19 -6.99 6.07
C PHE A 10 3.47 -8.27 5.27
N LEU A 11 4.48 -8.25 4.40
CA LEU A 11 4.88 -9.43 3.61
C LEU A 11 5.28 -10.59 4.53
N TYR A 12 6.06 -10.32 5.58
CA TYR A 12 6.44 -11.33 6.57
C TYR A 12 5.23 -12.00 7.23
N ASN A 13 4.18 -11.23 7.53
CA ASN A 13 2.96 -11.75 8.15
C ASN A 13 1.96 -12.38 7.15
N ASN A 14 2.08 -12.08 5.86
CA ASN A 14 1.16 -12.55 4.82
C ASN A 14 1.77 -13.63 3.91
N ILE A 15 3.02 -14.02 4.15
CA ILE A 15 3.70 -15.09 3.44
C ILE A 15 3.57 -16.39 4.24
N PHE A 16 2.99 -17.39 3.62
CA PHE A 16 3.04 -18.77 4.09
C PHE A 16 4.05 -19.55 3.25
N ARG A 17 4.94 -20.30 3.89
CA ARG A 17 5.93 -21.15 3.19
C ARG A 17 5.55 -22.62 3.35
N TYR A 18 5.42 -23.32 2.23
CA TYR A 18 5.16 -24.76 2.22
C TYR A 18 5.92 -25.42 1.07
N ASN A 19 6.65 -26.51 1.36
CA ASN A 19 7.51 -27.22 0.39
C ASN A 19 8.41 -26.29 -0.43
N GLU A 20 9.11 -25.35 0.23
CA GLU A 20 9.95 -24.31 -0.41
C GLU A 20 9.23 -23.31 -1.33
N HIS A 21 7.89 -23.41 -1.44
CA HIS A 21 7.07 -22.47 -2.20
C HIS A 21 6.50 -21.39 -1.29
N ILE A 22 6.45 -20.16 -1.80
CA ILE A 22 5.88 -19.00 -1.14
C ILE A 22 4.44 -18.83 -1.62
N TYR A 23 3.51 -18.91 -0.67
CA TYR A 23 2.09 -18.68 -0.89
C TYR A 23 1.70 -17.34 -0.26
N THR A 24 0.91 -16.58 -1.00
CA THR A 24 0.32 -15.32 -0.56
C THR A 24 -1.18 -15.38 -0.80
N PHE A 25 -1.94 -14.63 0.00
CA PHE A 25 -3.38 -14.54 -0.21
C PHE A 25 -3.68 -13.87 -1.56
N THR A 26 -4.32 -14.60 -2.47
CA THR A 26 -4.67 -14.13 -3.82
C THR A 26 -5.89 -13.22 -3.86
N LYS A 27 -6.72 -13.23 -2.80
CA LYS A 27 -7.91 -12.36 -2.65
C LYS A 27 -7.89 -11.66 -1.30
N GLY A 28 -7.63 -10.36 -1.34
CA GLY A 28 -7.57 -9.53 -0.15
C GLY A 28 -6.37 -9.86 0.72
N SER A 29 -5.91 -8.88 1.48
CA SER A 29 -5.10 -9.14 2.65
C SER A 29 -6.04 -9.32 3.85
N PRO A 30 -5.65 -10.04 4.92
CA PRO A 30 -6.42 -10.08 6.14
C PRO A 30 -6.66 -8.64 6.62
N THR A 31 -7.89 -8.17 6.43
CA THR A 31 -8.39 -6.88 6.94
C THR A 31 -8.47 -6.87 8.46
N THR A 32 -8.25 -8.02 9.10
CA THR A 32 -8.14 -8.16 10.54
C THR A 32 -6.79 -7.68 11.10
N MET A 33 -5.80 -7.38 10.25
CA MET A 33 -4.50 -6.89 10.70
C MET A 33 -4.39 -5.35 10.60
N PRO A 34 -4.12 -4.62 11.71
CA PRO A 34 -3.96 -3.17 11.72
C PRO A 34 -2.90 -2.63 10.74
N ILE A 35 -1.92 -3.46 10.39
CA ILE A 35 -0.87 -3.12 9.42
C ILE A 35 -1.40 -3.03 7.98
N THR A 36 -2.40 -3.84 7.64
CA THR A 36 -3.08 -3.83 6.35
C THR A 36 -3.83 -2.52 6.16
N ASP A 37 -4.52 -2.06 7.21
CA ASP A 37 -5.22 -0.77 7.22
C ASP A 37 -4.23 0.38 7.09
N THR A 38 -3.15 0.35 7.88
CA THR A 38 -2.10 1.38 7.83
C THR A 38 -1.49 1.50 6.43
N LEU A 39 -1.16 0.38 5.79
CA LEU A 39 -0.62 0.38 4.43
C LEU A 39 -1.63 0.84 3.39
N SER A 40 -2.90 0.46 3.54
CA SER A 40 -3.99 0.90 2.66
C SER A 40 -4.22 2.41 2.77
N SER A 41 -4.22 2.96 3.99
CA SER A 41 -4.31 4.40 4.22
C SER A 41 -3.11 5.16 3.63
N ILE A 42 -1.89 4.65 3.78
CA ILE A 42 -0.69 5.24 3.17
C ILE A 42 -0.81 5.24 1.64
N TYR A 43 -1.26 4.12 1.06
CA TYR A 43 -1.45 4.01 -0.39
C TYR A 43 -2.50 4.99 -0.91
N LEU A 44 -3.66 5.06 -0.24
CA LEU A 44 -4.73 6.01 -0.58
C LEU A 44 -4.26 7.47 -0.45
N PHE A 45 -3.52 7.79 0.60
CA PHE A 45 -2.97 9.13 0.80
C PHE A 45 -1.98 9.52 -0.31
N GLN A 46 -1.07 8.61 -0.69
CA GLN A 46 -0.14 8.85 -1.80
C GLN A 46 -0.85 9.01 -3.14
N TRP A 47 -1.88 8.22 -3.40
CA TRP A 47 -2.72 8.35 -4.59
C TRP A 47 -3.45 9.69 -4.62
N GLN A 48 -4.07 10.09 -3.51
CA GLN A 48 -4.74 11.38 -3.39
C GLN A 48 -3.77 12.54 -3.62
N ALA A 49 -2.59 12.51 -3.02
CA ALA A 49 -1.57 13.54 -3.21
C ALA A 49 -1.12 13.63 -4.68
N LYS A 50 -0.95 12.49 -5.36
CA LYS A 50 -0.60 12.44 -6.78
C LYS A 50 -1.72 13.01 -7.66
N LEU A 51 -2.97 12.64 -7.39
CA LEU A 51 -4.14 13.15 -8.12
C LEU A 51 -4.29 14.66 -7.94
N LEU A 52 -4.18 15.16 -6.71
CA LEU A 52 -4.23 16.60 -6.42
C LEU A 52 -3.10 17.36 -7.12
N ARG A 53 -1.89 16.78 -7.20
CA ARG A 53 -0.78 17.38 -7.97
C ARG A 53 -1.09 17.47 -9.46
N ILE A 54 -1.70 16.44 -10.04
CA ILE A 54 -2.09 16.43 -11.46
C ILE A 54 -3.18 17.47 -11.72
N ILE A 55 -4.16 17.61 -10.83
CA ILE A 55 -5.23 18.61 -10.94
C ILE A 55 -4.64 20.02 -10.82
N LYS A 56 -3.81 20.28 -9.80
CA LYS A 56 -3.12 21.58 -9.61
C LYS A 56 -2.29 21.98 -10.83
N GLN A 57 -1.58 21.02 -11.44
CA GLN A 57 -0.80 21.27 -12.65
C GLN A 57 -1.68 21.61 -13.88
N LYS A 58 -2.92 21.10 -13.94
CA LYS A 58 -3.88 21.47 -14.99
C LYS A 58 -4.46 22.87 -14.79
N ASP A 59 -4.68 23.27 -13.54
CA ASP A 59 -5.17 24.62 -13.20
C ASP A 59 -4.09 25.70 -13.38
N GLU A 60 -2.80 25.33 -13.28
CA GLU A 60 -1.66 26.26 -13.48
C GLU A 60 -1.36 26.58 -14.96
N PHE A 61 -2.07 25.98 -15.93
CA PHE A 61 -1.86 26.22 -17.39
C PHE A 61 -2.93 27.09 -18.08
N PHE A 62 -3.79 27.78 -17.33
CA PHE A 62 -4.69 28.79 -17.87
C PHE A 62 -4.54 30.11 -17.11
N GLY A 63 -3.37 30.73 -17.28
CA GLY A 63 -3.09 32.13 -16.96
C GLY A 63 -2.57 32.84 -18.18
#